data_AF-A0A9E0YVN6-F1
#
_entry.id   AF-A0A9E0YVN6-F1
#
_cell.length_a   1.000
_cell.length_b   1.000
_cell.length_c   1.000
_cell.angle_alpha   90.00
_cell.angle_beta   90.00
_cell.angle_gamma   90.00
#
_symmetry.space_group_name_H-M   'P 1'
#
loop_
_entity.id
_entity.type
_entity.pdbx_description
1 polymer ?
#
loop_
_entity_poly.entity_id
_entity_poly.type
_entity_poly.pdbx_seq_one_letter_code
_entity_poly.pdbx_strand_id
1 'polypeptide(L)' 'MGAEYYLKNDDLREYFISLPPIVQDQIVVSGAEICTLGELMQVAEHFKAELRMGREMDESFPS' A
#
# COMPACT_ATOMS: atom_id res chain seq x y z
N MET A 1 -11.33 4.00 -5.15
CA MET A 1 -11.01 5.40 -4.77
C MET A 1 -9.68 5.79 -5.42
N GLY A 2 -9.51 7.04 -5.85
CA GLY A 2 -8.24 7.50 -6.43
C GLY A 2 -7.26 8.03 -5.37
N ALA A 3 -5.98 8.17 -5.71
CA ALA A 3 -4.94 8.74 -4.83
C ALA A 3 -5.35 10.08 -4.19
N GLU A 4 -6.11 10.90 -4.93
CA GLU A 4 -6.64 12.18 -4.45
C GLU A 4 -7.44 12.09 -3.15
N TYR A 5 -8.15 10.98 -2.91
CA TYR A 5 -8.93 10.79 -1.69
C TYR A 5 -8.02 10.81 -0.46
N TYR A 6 -6.93 10.03 -0.50
CA TYR A 6 -5.96 9.96 0.60
C TYR A 6 -5.19 11.27 0.77
N LEU A 7 -4.91 11.99 -0.32
CA LEU A 7 -4.22 13.28 -0.27
C LEU A 7 -5.09 14.43 0.25
N LYS A 8 -6.41 14.34 0.13
CA LYS A 8 -7.37 15.35 0.62
C LYS A 8 -7.84 15.08 2.05
N ASN A 9 -7.65 13.87 2.57
CA ASN A 9 -7.99 13.51 3.93
C ASN A 9 -6.77 13.69 4.85
N ASP A 10 -6.78 14.72 5.70
CA ASP A 10 -5.65 15.02 6.59
C ASP A 10 -5.28 13.85 7.51
N ASP A 11 -6.26 13.05 7.96
CA ASP A 11 -6.03 11.90 8.85
C ASP A 11 -5.30 10.73 8.17
N LEU A 12 -5.45 10.63 6.84
CA LEU A 12 -4.84 9.56 6.04
C LEU A 12 -3.61 10.02 5.29
N ARG A 13 -3.53 11.33 4.95
CA ARG A 13 -2.53 11.90 4.05
C ARG A 13 -1.12 11.62 4.53
N GLU A 14 -0.81 11.96 5.78
CA GLU A 14 0.55 11.86 6.31
C GLU A 14 1.07 10.42 6.25
N TYR A 15 0.23 9.46 6.62
CA TYR A 15 0.62 8.05 6.52
C TYR A 15 0.70 7.59 5.07
N PHE A 16 -0.29 7.92 4.23
CA PHE A 16 -0.32 7.50 2.83
C PHE A 16 0.93 7.98 2.06
N ILE A 17 1.34 9.24 2.21
CA ILE A 17 2.54 9.78 1.54
C ILE A 17 3.85 9.16 2.07
N SER A 18 3.85 8.67 3.30
CA SER A 18 5.01 8.00 3.90
C SER A 18 5.26 6.60 3.34
N LEU A 19 4.25 6.00 2.68
CA LEU A 19 4.35 4.67 2.12
C LEU A 19 5.25 4.65 0.87
N PRO A 20 5.91 3.52 0.56
CA PRO A 20 6.61 3.36 -0.70
C PRO A 20 5.67 3.62 -1.89
N PRO A 21 6.14 4.25 -2.99
CA PRO A 21 5.30 4.56 -4.14
C PRO A 21 4.55 3.35 -4.72
N ILE A 22 5.22 2.19 -4.74
CA ILE A 22 4.62 0.92 -5.19
C ILE A 22 3.47 0.46 -4.27
N VAL A 23 3.54 0.73 -2.97
CA VAL A 23 2.46 0.40 -2.02
C VAL A 23 1.30 1.38 -2.17
N GLN A 24 1.60 2.67 -2.39
CA GLN A 24 0.56 3.67 -2.68
C GLN A 24 -0.24 3.29 -3.93
N ASP A 25 0.45 2.87 -4.99
CA ASP A 25 -0.18 2.42 -6.24
C ASP A 25 -1.04 1.17 -6.03
N GLN A 26 -0.51 0.15 -5.33
CA GLN A 26 -1.27 -1.06 -4.98
C GLN A 26 -2.54 -0.75 -4.17
N ILE A 27 -2.47 0.17 -3.20
CA ILE A 27 -3.64 0.61 -2.43
C ILE A 27 -4.69 1.23 -3.36
N VAL A 28 -4.28 2.13 -4.26
CA VAL A 28 -5.20 2.81 -5.19
C VAL A 28 -5.82 1.83 -6.17
N VAL A 29 -5.00 0.96 -6.77
CA VAL A 29 -5.41 -0.07 -7.74
C VAL A 29 -6.32 -1.11 -7.09
N SER A 30 -6.08 -1.46 -5.82
CA SER A 30 -6.91 -2.44 -5.08
C SER A 30 -8.37 -2.02 -4.98
N GLY A 31 -8.65 -0.71 -5.03
CA GLY A 31 -9.99 -0.18 -4.86
C GLY A 31 -10.57 -0.37 -3.45
N ALA A 32 -9.76 -0.76 -2.47
CA ALA A 32 -10.19 -0.97 -1.09
C ALA A 32 -10.87 0.29 -0.51
N GLU A 33 -12.03 0.10 0.10
CA GLU A 33 -12.75 1.16 0.81
C GLU A 33 -12.10 1.36 2.18
N ILE A 34 -11.25 2.38 2.28
CA ILE A 34 -10.48 2.70 3.48
C ILE A 34 -11.04 4.00 4.05
N CYS A 35 -11.62 3.91 5.25
CA CYS A 35 -12.28 5.02 5.92
C CYS A 35 -11.48 5.53 7.13
N THR A 36 -10.55 4.72 7.63
CA THR A 36 -9.78 5.01 8.84
C THR A 36 -8.28 4.80 8.63
N LEU A 37 -7.48 5.46 9.46
CA LEU A 37 -6.03 5.28 9.48
C LEU A 37 -5.66 3.82 9.82
N GLY A 38 -6.39 3.18 10.72
CA GLY A 38 -6.15 1.78 11.11
C GLY A 38 -6.33 0.81 9.94
N GLU A 39 -7.36 1.00 9.11
CA GLU A 39 -7.56 0.23 7.89
C GLU A 39 -6.42 0.49 6.89
N LEU A 40 -6.03 1.76 6.70
CA LEU A 40 -4.94 2.11 5.81
C LEU A 40 -3.62 1.43 6.20
N MET A 41 -3.31 1.40 7.50
CA MET A 41 -2.12 0.73 8.02
C MET A 41 -2.14 -0.78 7.75
N GLN A 42 -3.29 -1.44 7.98
CA GLN A 42 -3.42 -2.88 7.74
C GLN A 42 -3.23 -3.24 6.26
N VAL A 43 -3.88 -2.49 5.37
CA VAL A 43 -3.76 -2.72 3.92
C VAL A 43 -2.32 -2.42 3.45
N ALA A 44 -1.70 -1.36 3.96
CA ALA A 44 -0.32 -1.03 3.63
C ALA A 44 0.67 -2.12 4.09
N GLU A 45 0.50 -2.66 5.29
CA GLU A 45 1.35 -3.76 5.79
C GLU A 45 1.16 -5.04 4.98
N HIS A 46 -0.07 -5.34 4.56
CA HIS A 46 -0.34 -6.48 3.67
C HIS A 46 0.47 -6.38 2.37
N PHE A 47 0.39 -5.25 1.65
CA PHE A 47 1.14 -5.07 0.40
C PHE A 47 2.66 -4.99 0.62
N LYS A 48 3.13 -4.42 1.73
CA LYS A 48 4.56 -4.48 2.08
C LYS A 48 5.05 -5.91 2.28
N ALA A 49 4.23 -6.78 2.89
CA ALA A 49 4.57 -8.19 3.08
C ALA A 49 4.61 -8.94 1.74
N GLU A 50 3.64 -8.71 0.85
CA GLU A 50 3.64 -9.32 -0.49
C GLU A 50 4.86 -8.90 -1.32
N LEU A 51 5.28 -7.63 -1.24
CA LEU A 51 6.50 -7.15 -1.91
C LEU A 51 7.81 -7.74 -1.37
N ARG A 52 7.80 -8.23 -0.12
CA ARG A 52 8.93 -8.96 0.46
C ARG A 52 8.92 -10.40 -0.05
N MET A 53 7.78 -11.08 0.00
CA MET A 53 7.65 -12.46 -0.48
C MET A 53 7.87 -12.58 -1.99
N GLY A 54 7.43 -11.60 -2.78
CA GLY A 54 7.67 -11.55 -4.22
C GLY A 54 9.15 -11.44 -4.59
N ARG A 55 9.99 -10.84 -3.72
CA ARG A 55 11.45 -10.83 -3.90
C ARG A 55 12.09 -12.18 -3.55
N GLU A 56 11.61 -12.84 -2.49
CA GLU A 56 12.13 -14.14 -2.06
C GLU A 56 11.84 -15.26 -3.06
N MET A 57 10.73 -15.17 -3.81
CA MET A 57 10.42 -16.12 -4.88
C MET A 57 11.24 -15.91 -6.16
N ASP A 58 11.63 -14.67 -6.48
CA ASP A 58 12.44 -14.35 -7.66
C ASP A 58 13.92 -14.80 -7.48
N GLU A 59 14.44 -14.73 -6.25
CA GLU A 59 15.82 -15.14 -5.93
C GLU A 59 16.00 -16.67 -5.75
N SER A 60 14.91 -17.44 -5.64
CA SER A 60 14.95 -18.90 -5.39
C SER A 60 15.02 -19.77 -6.64
N PHE A 61 14.94 -19.18 -7.84
CA PHE A 61 15.08 -19.90 -9.11
C PHE A 61 16.15 -19.24 -10.01
N PRO A 62 17.45 -19.46 -9.76
CA PRO A 62 18.45 -19.18 -10.79
C PRO A 62 18.22 -20.16 -11.94
N SER A 63 18.14 -19.62 -13.17
CA SER A 63 18.03 -20.38 -14.42
C SER A 63 19.22 -21.30 -14.65
#